data_AF-A0A4U8SAK6-F1
#
_entry.id   AF-A0A4U8SAK6-F1
#
_cell.length_a   1.000
_cell.length_b   1.000
_cell.length_c   1.000
_cell.angle_alpha   90.00
_cell.angle_beta   90.00
_cell.angle_gamma   90.00
#
_symmetry.space_group_name_H-M   'P 1'
#
loop_
_entity.id
_entity.type
_entity.pdbx_description
1 polymer ?
#
loop_
_entity_poly.entity_id
_entity_poly.type
_entity_poly.pdbx_seq_one_letter_code
_entity_poly.pdbx_strand_id
1 'polypeptide(L)'
;MEILLRFNTIVYSYLFFALFVFNALALLSAEFMPIFSQLFTLLAEDGRIYDIFSCILLFIVLLTLLSMPIRMYKQRQTLGKTAPFIVSFMACILLCIVCVLLYWLSGKIFQQDVRDLLLGEEVVTQTWQSYYTSLEFFFSFICWFLFVILPLAYKAVSLEINIQHRIGKSMLILEPSITTIVIFMSANVYHPYFSNLASKYIYFAYFVLANIMLLYVLFRNKKLFGFYEYANLVLLSLNIFYVVLCSSSMLRGDFFNAQLTLYALGIASWCSEWLYNQEIVSEQITS
;
A
#
# COMPACT_ATOMS: atom_id res chain seq x y z
N MET A 1 20.76 -2.62 -16.17
CA MET A 1 20.36 -2.73 -14.75
C MET A 1 19.45 -1.59 -14.28
N GLU A 2 19.68 -0.33 -14.71
CA GLU A 2 18.66 0.74 -14.63
C GLU A 2 17.34 0.33 -15.32
N ILE A 3 17.44 -0.52 -16.35
CA ILE A 3 16.32 -1.13 -17.09
C ILE A 3 15.43 -2.00 -16.17
N LEU A 4 15.99 -2.69 -15.17
CA LEU A 4 15.23 -3.61 -14.30
C LEU A 4 14.53 -2.86 -13.15
N LEU A 5 15.17 -1.81 -12.57
CA LEU A 5 14.52 -0.87 -11.64
C LEU A 5 13.29 -0.25 -12.30
N ARG A 6 13.48 0.22 -13.54
CA ARG A 6 12.39 0.78 -14.32
C ARG A 6 11.33 -0.29 -14.56
N PHE A 7 11.67 -1.55 -14.84
CA PHE A 7 10.66 -2.57 -15.10
C PHE A 7 9.67 -2.79 -13.95
N ASN A 8 10.14 -2.98 -12.70
CA ASN A 8 9.22 -3.12 -11.56
C ASN A 8 8.39 -1.84 -11.36
N THR A 9 9.04 -0.67 -11.39
CA THR A 9 8.37 0.62 -11.29
C THR A 9 7.30 0.80 -12.36
N ILE A 10 7.59 0.37 -13.59
CA ILE A 10 6.68 0.39 -14.74
C ILE A 10 5.46 -0.50 -14.46
N VAL A 11 5.68 -1.76 -14.07
CA VAL A 11 4.59 -2.71 -13.80
C VAL A 11 3.67 -2.20 -12.70
N TYR A 12 4.22 -1.76 -11.57
CA TYR A 12 3.41 -1.25 -10.46
C TYR A 12 2.75 0.09 -10.78
N SER A 13 3.34 0.94 -11.63
CA SER A 13 2.69 2.17 -12.11
C SER A 13 1.50 1.86 -13.01
N TYR A 14 1.60 0.86 -13.89
CA TYR A 14 0.46 0.44 -14.72
C TYR A 14 -0.64 -0.24 -13.91
N LEU A 15 -0.29 -1.10 -12.94
CA LEU A 15 -1.26 -1.69 -12.02
C LEU A 15 -1.94 -0.61 -11.17
N PHE A 16 -1.17 0.37 -10.70
CA PHE A 16 -1.70 1.53 -9.98
C PHE A 16 -2.65 2.34 -10.84
N PHE A 17 -2.29 2.64 -12.09
CA PHE A 17 -3.16 3.30 -13.05
C PHE A 17 -4.45 2.52 -13.31
N ALA A 18 -4.36 1.20 -13.49
CA ALA A 18 -5.54 0.35 -13.71
C ALA A 18 -6.50 0.37 -12.51
N LEU A 19 -5.98 0.24 -11.28
CA LEU A 19 -6.77 0.33 -10.06
C LEU A 19 -7.34 1.73 -9.85
N PHE A 20 -6.57 2.78 -10.17
CA PHE A 20 -7.05 4.16 -10.15
C PHE A 20 -8.25 4.35 -11.08
N VAL A 21 -8.15 3.90 -12.34
CA VAL A 21 -9.25 4.02 -13.31
C VAL A 21 -10.46 3.24 -12.86
N PHE A 22 -10.27 2.02 -12.35
CA PHE A 22 -11.34 1.19 -11.81
C PHE A 22 -12.07 1.89 -10.67
N ASN A 23 -11.33 2.41 -9.68
CA ASN A 23 -11.90 3.11 -8.54
C ASN A 23 -12.59 4.41 -8.95
N ALA A 24 -11.97 5.20 -9.83
CA ALA A 24 -12.52 6.44 -10.33
C ALA A 24 -13.84 6.19 -11.06
N LEU A 25 -13.90 5.21 -11.95
CA LEU A 25 -15.12 4.84 -12.67
C LEU A 25 -16.20 4.37 -11.71
N ALA A 26 -15.87 3.50 -10.75
CA ALA A 26 -16.83 3.01 -9.77
C ALA A 26 -17.41 4.15 -8.92
N LEU A 27 -16.56 5.05 -8.41
CA LEU A 27 -16.96 6.13 -7.50
C LEU A 27 -17.69 7.27 -8.23
N LEU A 28 -17.21 7.66 -9.42
CA LEU A 28 -17.87 8.68 -10.24
C LEU A 28 -19.24 8.19 -10.74
N SER A 29 -19.34 6.91 -11.13
CA SER A 29 -20.63 6.33 -11.54
C SER A 29 -21.60 6.28 -10.36
N ALA A 30 -21.13 5.92 -9.16
CA ALA A 30 -21.95 5.91 -7.97
C ALA A 30 -22.47 7.31 -7.56
N GLU A 31 -21.65 8.35 -7.72
CA GLU A 31 -22.07 9.72 -7.38
C GLU A 31 -23.01 10.32 -8.44
N PHE A 32 -22.69 10.17 -9.73
CA PHE A 32 -23.37 10.91 -10.80
C PHE A 32 -24.47 10.15 -11.52
N MET A 33 -24.52 8.82 -11.42
CA MET A 33 -25.53 8.00 -12.10
C MET A 33 -26.47 7.35 -11.08
N PRO A 34 -27.75 7.76 -11.00
CA PRO A 34 -28.71 7.22 -10.02
C PRO A 34 -28.84 5.69 -10.10
N ILE A 35 -28.77 5.13 -11.33
CA ILE A 35 -28.87 3.70 -11.62
C ILE A 35 -27.69 2.92 -10.99
N PHE A 36 -26.52 3.55 -10.89
CA PHE A 36 -25.29 2.94 -10.36
C PHE A 36 -24.95 3.44 -8.96
N SER A 37 -25.89 4.08 -8.26
CA SER A 37 -25.64 4.71 -6.95
C SER A 37 -25.11 3.74 -5.87
N GLN A 38 -25.36 2.44 -6.04
CA GLN A 38 -24.86 1.38 -5.17
C GLN A 38 -23.67 0.61 -5.76
N LEU A 39 -23.24 0.91 -6.99
CA LEU A 39 -22.20 0.15 -7.69
C LEU A 39 -20.91 0.09 -6.88
N PHE A 40 -20.45 1.23 -6.37
CA PHE A 40 -19.24 1.28 -5.55
C PHE A 40 -19.42 0.47 -4.26
N THR A 41 -20.54 0.63 -3.57
CA THR A 41 -20.84 -0.11 -2.33
C THR A 41 -20.87 -1.62 -2.58
N LEU A 42 -21.47 -2.07 -3.68
CA LEU A 42 -21.54 -3.49 -4.04
C LEU A 42 -20.16 -4.07 -4.41
N LEU A 43 -19.30 -3.26 -5.02
CA LEU A 43 -17.92 -3.66 -5.28
C LEU A 43 -17.09 -3.77 -3.99
N ALA A 44 -17.32 -2.84 -3.06
CA ALA A 44 -16.61 -2.68 -1.79
C ALA A 44 -17.16 -3.54 -0.65
N GLU A 45 -18.29 -4.20 -0.86
CA GLU A 45 -18.85 -5.15 0.10
C GLU A 45 -17.89 -6.33 0.35
N ASP A 46 -17.98 -6.89 1.56
CA ASP A 46 -17.16 -8.03 1.97
C ASP A 46 -17.35 -9.22 1.01
N GLY A 47 -16.25 -9.91 0.71
CA GLY A 47 -16.25 -11.08 -0.17
C GLY A 47 -16.40 -10.78 -1.67
N ARG A 48 -16.45 -9.51 -2.09
CA ARG A 48 -16.63 -9.10 -3.49
C ARG A 48 -15.30 -8.77 -4.19
N ILE A 49 -15.36 -7.94 -5.24
CA ILE A 49 -14.28 -7.78 -6.23
C ILE A 49 -12.99 -7.24 -5.61
N TYR A 50 -13.05 -6.28 -4.67
CA TYR A 50 -11.83 -5.77 -4.02
C TYR A 50 -11.14 -6.81 -3.15
N ASP A 51 -11.89 -7.70 -2.49
CA ASP A 51 -11.30 -8.78 -1.69
C ASP A 51 -10.62 -9.82 -2.60
N ILE A 52 -11.20 -10.11 -3.77
CA ILE A 52 -10.57 -10.96 -4.78
C ILE A 52 -9.26 -10.32 -5.30
N PHE A 53 -9.28 -9.03 -5.64
CA PHE A 53 -8.07 -8.31 -6.05
C PHE A 53 -7.00 -8.30 -4.96
N SER A 54 -7.40 -8.04 -3.71
CA SER A 54 -6.50 -8.07 -2.55
C SER A 54 -5.90 -9.47 -2.36
N CYS A 55 -6.70 -10.54 -2.47
CA CYS A 55 -6.21 -11.92 -2.41
C CYS A 55 -5.19 -12.24 -3.50
N ILE A 56 -5.46 -11.86 -4.75
CA ILE A 56 -4.51 -12.08 -5.87
C ILE A 56 -3.19 -11.35 -5.61
N LEU A 57 -3.24 -10.08 -5.21
CA LEU A 57 -2.04 -9.29 -4.91
C LEU A 57 -1.27 -9.86 -3.72
N LEU A 58 -1.95 -10.22 -2.63
CA LEU A 58 -1.33 -10.81 -1.46
C LEU A 58 -0.77 -12.22 -1.73
N PHE A 59 -1.36 -12.97 -2.65
CA PHE A 59 -0.81 -14.25 -3.09
C PHE A 59 0.50 -14.05 -3.86
N ILE A 60 0.59 -13.04 -4.73
CA ILE A 60 1.85 -12.66 -5.38
C ILE A 60 2.89 -12.26 -4.32
N VAL A 61 2.50 -11.45 -3.32
CA VAL A 61 3.39 -11.10 -2.20
C VAL A 61 3.88 -12.35 -1.48
N LEU A 62 3.00 -13.30 -1.17
CA LEU A 62 3.34 -14.56 -0.51
C LEU A 62 4.42 -15.31 -1.29
N LEU A 63 4.25 -15.46 -2.62
CA LEU A 63 5.25 -16.11 -3.47
C LEU A 63 6.59 -15.37 -3.45
N THR A 64 6.58 -14.03 -3.51
CA THR A 64 7.82 -13.25 -3.42
C THR A 64 8.52 -13.43 -2.08
N LEU A 65 7.79 -13.42 -0.96
CA LEU A 65 8.35 -13.60 0.38
C LEU A 65 8.91 -15.00 0.61
N LEU A 66 8.27 -16.04 0.09
CA LEU A 66 8.78 -17.41 0.17
C LEU A 66 10.11 -17.56 -0.61
N SER A 67 10.30 -16.80 -1.68
CA SER A 67 11.55 -16.82 -2.45
C SER A 67 12.70 -16.04 -1.78
N MET A 68 12.41 -15.10 -0.89
CA MET A 68 13.40 -14.19 -0.28
C MET A 68 14.48 -14.89 0.55
N PRO A 69 14.16 -15.83 1.46
CA PRO A 69 15.19 -16.55 2.25
C PRO A 69 16.17 -17.32 1.38
N ILE A 70 15.69 -17.92 0.28
CA ILE A 70 16.52 -18.67 -0.68
C ILE A 70 17.54 -17.75 -1.34
N ARG A 71 17.09 -16.57 -1.80
CA ARG A 71 17.98 -15.57 -2.43
C ARG A 71 18.97 -14.98 -1.43
N MET A 72 18.51 -14.66 -0.21
CA MET A 72 19.36 -14.15 0.87
C MET A 72 20.42 -15.17 1.30
N TYR A 73 20.12 -16.46 1.29
CA TYR A 73 21.11 -17.50 1.56
C TYR A 73 22.21 -17.51 0.49
N LYS A 74 21.85 -17.39 -0.79
CA LYS A 74 22.80 -17.35 -1.91
C LYS A 74 23.74 -16.14 -1.84
N GLN A 75 23.23 -14.97 -1.44
CA GLN A 75 24.01 -13.72 -1.36
C GLN A 75 24.63 -13.45 0.03
N ARG A 76 24.57 -14.42 0.95
CA ARG A 76 25.09 -14.27 2.32
C ARG A 76 26.58 -13.92 2.38
N GLN A 77 27.37 -14.42 1.42
CA GLN A 77 28.82 -14.20 1.39
C GLN A 77 29.19 -12.76 1.04
N THR A 78 28.40 -12.07 0.19
CA THR A 78 28.68 -10.70 -0.27
C THR A 78 28.13 -9.65 0.69
N LEU A 79 26.91 -9.85 1.21
CA LEU A 79 26.21 -8.87 2.06
C LEU A 79 26.69 -8.87 3.53
N GLY A 80 27.46 -9.88 3.95
CA GLY A 80 27.82 -10.12 5.35
C GLY A 80 26.67 -10.76 6.14
N LYS A 81 26.91 -11.20 7.38
CA LYS A 81 25.93 -12.02 8.13
C LYS A 81 24.71 -11.26 8.66
N THR A 82 24.80 -9.95 8.90
CA THR A 82 23.78 -9.17 9.61
C THR A 82 22.67 -8.63 8.71
N ALA A 83 22.99 -8.16 7.51
CA ALA A 83 21.99 -7.66 6.56
C ALA A 83 20.96 -8.73 6.14
N PRO A 84 21.36 -9.94 5.69
CA PRO A 84 20.41 -10.99 5.34
C PRO A 84 19.63 -11.50 6.55
N PHE A 85 20.19 -11.41 7.76
CA PHE A 85 19.45 -11.74 8.98
C PHE A 85 18.30 -10.76 9.24
N ILE A 86 18.56 -9.45 9.20
CA ILE A 86 17.54 -8.42 9.41
C ILE A 86 16.47 -8.49 8.31
N VAL A 87 16.88 -8.60 7.04
CA VAL A 87 15.94 -8.66 5.91
C VAL A 87 15.11 -9.95 5.97
N SER A 88 15.70 -11.10 6.28
CA SER A 88 14.95 -12.35 6.45
C SER A 88 14.01 -12.30 7.66
N PHE A 89 14.41 -11.64 8.76
CA PHE A 89 13.54 -11.47 9.91
C PHE A 89 12.33 -10.59 9.57
N MET A 90 12.54 -9.49 8.86
CA MET A 90 11.45 -8.65 8.34
C MET A 90 10.56 -9.41 7.36
N ALA A 91 11.14 -10.25 6.49
CA ALA A 91 10.38 -11.11 5.59
C ALA A 91 9.48 -12.08 6.35
N CYS A 92 9.96 -12.69 7.45
CA CYS A 92 9.15 -13.57 8.30
C CYS A 92 8.00 -12.83 8.98
N ILE A 93 8.24 -11.62 9.49
CA ILE A 93 7.18 -10.79 10.07
C ILE A 93 6.12 -10.48 9.01
N LEU A 94 6.55 -10.04 7.82
CA LEU A 94 5.64 -9.73 6.73
C LEU A 94 4.87 -10.96 6.26
N LEU A 95 5.51 -12.13 6.21
CA LEU A 95 4.88 -13.40 5.88
C LEU A 95 3.75 -13.73 6.86
N CYS A 96 3.99 -13.58 8.17
CA CYS A 96 2.95 -13.79 9.18
C CYS A 96 1.77 -12.83 8.98
N ILE A 97 2.04 -11.54 8.73
CA ILE A 97 1.00 -10.54 8.47
C ILE A 97 0.20 -10.90 7.22
N VAL A 98 0.86 -11.26 6.12
CA VAL A 98 0.22 -11.64 4.86
C VAL A 98 -0.62 -12.91 5.01
N CYS A 99 -0.13 -13.92 5.75
CA CYS A 99 -0.90 -15.12 6.04
C CYS A 99 -2.17 -14.82 6.87
N VAL A 100 -2.06 -13.95 7.88
CA VAL A 100 -3.22 -13.52 8.68
C VAL A 100 -4.22 -12.75 7.82
N LEU A 101 -3.75 -11.84 6.96
CA LEU A 101 -4.63 -11.09 6.05
C LEU A 101 -5.30 -11.99 5.01
N LEU A 102 -4.57 -12.94 4.42
CA LEU A 102 -5.13 -13.91 3.49
C LEU A 102 -6.17 -14.79 4.18
N TYR A 103 -5.90 -15.25 5.40
CA TYR A 103 -6.87 -16.03 6.18
C TYR A 103 -8.14 -15.20 6.45
N TRP A 104 -7.98 -13.96 6.90
CA TRP A 104 -9.09 -13.05 7.19
C TRP A 104 -9.94 -12.75 5.93
N LEU A 105 -9.30 -12.44 4.79
CA LEU A 105 -9.97 -12.20 3.52
C LEU A 105 -10.67 -13.46 2.99
N SER A 106 -10.02 -14.62 3.08
CA SER A 106 -10.62 -15.88 2.67
C SER A 106 -11.85 -16.23 3.51
N GLY A 107 -11.82 -15.88 4.81
CA GLY A 107 -12.96 -15.98 5.70
C GLY A 107 -14.14 -15.12 5.23
N LYS A 108 -13.89 -13.85 4.86
CA LYS A 108 -14.92 -12.95 4.31
C LYS A 108 -15.55 -13.52 3.03
N ILE A 109 -14.72 -13.94 2.07
CA ILE A 109 -15.19 -14.51 0.79
C ILE A 109 -16.05 -15.76 1.03
N PHE A 110 -15.59 -16.69 1.88
CA PHE A 110 -16.28 -17.94 2.12
C PHE A 110 -17.53 -17.79 3.01
N GLN A 111 -17.52 -16.87 3.98
CA GLN A 111 -18.70 -16.59 4.81
C GLN A 111 -19.79 -15.86 4.02
N GLN A 112 -19.45 -14.99 3.07
CA GLN A 112 -20.41 -14.30 2.21
C GLN A 112 -21.26 -15.32 1.42
N ASP A 113 -20.63 -16.33 0.80
CA ASP A 113 -21.33 -17.38 0.05
C ASP A 113 -22.32 -18.18 0.93
N VAL A 114 -21.99 -18.37 2.20
CA VAL A 114 -22.86 -19.08 3.18
C VAL A 114 -23.95 -18.15 3.72
N ARG A 115 -23.67 -16.86 3.89
CA ARG A 115 -24.59 -15.84 4.43
C ARG A 115 -25.66 -15.46 3.38
N ASP A 116 -25.26 -15.27 2.13
CA ASP A 116 -26.17 -15.07 0.98
C ASP A 116 -27.12 -16.28 0.80
N LEU A 117 -26.69 -17.49 1.20
CA LEU A 117 -27.49 -18.71 1.13
C LEU A 117 -28.49 -18.90 2.30
N LEU A 118 -28.21 -18.32 3.48
CA LEU A 118 -28.94 -18.66 4.71
C LEU A 118 -29.79 -17.53 5.31
N LEU A 119 -29.39 -16.25 5.26
CA LEU A 119 -30.11 -15.17 5.95
C LEU A 119 -29.88 -13.80 5.29
N GLY A 120 -31.00 -13.08 5.05
CA GLY A 120 -31.02 -11.72 4.53
C GLY A 120 -30.27 -10.71 5.41
N GLU A 121 -29.77 -9.67 4.74
CA GLU A 121 -28.91 -8.59 5.22
C GLU A 121 -29.28 -8.05 6.61
N GLU A 122 -28.46 -8.35 7.62
CA GLU A 122 -28.29 -7.46 8.76
C GLU A 122 -27.17 -6.45 8.46
N VAL A 123 -27.56 -5.19 8.30
CA VAL A 123 -26.66 -4.05 8.14
C VAL A 123 -25.97 -3.80 9.49
N VAL A 124 -24.73 -4.26 9.63
CA VAL A 124 -23.92 -3.98 10.81
C VAL A 124 -23.49 -2.51 10.75
N THR A 125 -24.20 -1.65 11.46
CA THR A 125 -23.77 -0.27 11.66
C THR A 125 -22.49 -0.26 12.50
N GLN A 126 -21.35 0.08 11.89
CA GLN A 126 -20.08 0.22 12.60
C GLN A 126 -20.21 1.29 13.70
N THR A 127 -19.95 0.91 14.95
CA THR A 127 -19.97 1.84 16.09
C THR A 127 -18.55 2.35 16.38
N TRP A 128 -18.44 3.53 16.97
CA TRP A 128 -17.18 4.18 17.32
C TRP A 128 -16.18 3.29 18.07
N GLN A 129 -16.70 2.47 18.99
CA GLN A 129 -15.87 1.60 19.82
C GLN A 129 -15.38 0.38 19.03
N SER A 130 -16.16 -0.11 18.04
CA SER A 130 -15.73 -1.22 17.19
C SER A 130 -14.60 -0.84 16.24
N TYR A 131 -14.57 0.41 15.76
CA TYR A 131 -13.53 0.87 14.84
C TYR A 131 -12.15 0.96 15.49
N TYR A 132 -12.03 1.50 16.70
CA TYR A 132 -10.73 1.56 17.40
C TYR A 132 -10.16 0.20 17.79
N THR A 133 -11.03 -0.80 17.97
CA THR A 133 -10.62 -2.19 18.21
C THR A 133 -10.43 -2.98 16.93
N SER A 134 -10.73 -2.42 15.77
CA SER A 134 -10.63 -3.11 14.48
C SER A 134 -9.16 -3.30 14.08
N LEU A 135 -8.87 -4.42 13.44
CA LEU A 135 -7.56 -4.68 12.81
C LEU A 135 -7.25 -3.64 11.73
N GLU A 136 -8.29 -3.11 11.09
CA GLU A 136 -8.25 -2.13 10.00
C GLU A 136 -7.60 -0.81 10.43
N PHE A 137 -7.94 -0.34 11.62
CA PHE A 137 -7.35 0.87 12.22
C PHE A 137 -5.84 0.70 12.42
N PHE A 138 -5.42 -0.36 13.11
CA PHE A 138 -4.01 -0.59 13.41
C PHE A 138 -3.20 -0.85 12.14
N PHE A 139 -3.75 -1.62 11.20
CA PHE A 139 -3.09 -1.91 9.94
C PHE A 139 -2.86 -0.64 9.11
N SER A 140 -3.89 0.21 8.99
CA SER A 140 -3.79 1.48 8.27
C SER A 140 -2.75 2.41 8.92
N PHE A 141 -2.78 2.53 10.25
CA PHE A 141 -1.81 3.35 11.00
C PHE A 141 -0.37 2.89 10.79
N ILE A 142 -0.12 1.58 10.89
CA ILE A 142 1.20 0.98 10.70
C ILE A 142 1.69 1.22 9.27
N CYS A 143 0.85 0.94 8.27
CA CYS A 143 1.20 1.15 6.87
C CYS A 143 1.60 2.60 6.63
N TRP A 144 0.89 3.53 7.24
CA TRP A 144 1.13 4.93 7.01
C TRP A 144 2.40 5.46 7.65
N PHE A 145 2.64 5.09 8.91
CA PHE A 145 3.86 5.49 9.59
C PHE A 145 5.10 4.89 8.91
N LEU A 146 5.07 3.59 8.61
CA LEU A 146 6.24 2.86 8.09
C LEU A 146 6.51 3.09 6.61
N PHE A 147 5.48 3.21 5.77
CA PHE A 147 5.65 3.31 4.31
C PHE A 147 5.52 4.72 3.74
N VAL A 148 4.99 5.68 4.52
CA VAL A 148 4.81 7.05 4.04
C VAL A 148 5.65 8.03 4.85
N ILE A 149 5.39 8.17 6.14
CA ILE A 149 6.04 9.20 6.96
C ILE A 149 7.54 8.94 7.13
N LEU A 150 7.90 7.73 7.58
CA LEU A 150 9.31 7.38 7.84
C LEU A 150 10.19 7.50 6.59
N PRO A 151 9.80 6.95 5.41
CA PRO A 151 10.62 7.06 4.21
C PRO A 151 10.69 8.48 3.64
N LEU A 152 9.58 9.23 3.69
CA LEU A 152 9.59 10.62 3.25
C LEU A 152 10.45 11.51 4.15
N ALA A 153 10.38 11.31 5.47
CA ALA A 153 11.24 12.03 6.42
C ALA A 153 12.72 11.74 6.13
N TYR A 154 13.06 10.47 5.88
CA TYR A 154 14.42 10.06 5.52
C TYR A 154 14.91 10.74 4.22
N LYS A 155 14.10 10.69 3.16
CA LYS A 155 14.41 11.34 1.87
C LYS A 155 14.42 12.87 1.94
N ALA A 156 13.60 13.46 2.80
CA ALA A 156 13.56 14.91 3.02
C ALA A 156 14.85 15.42 3.63
N VAL A 157 15.43 14.72 4.60
CA VAL A 157 16.71 15.12 5.22
C VAL A 157 17.89 14.90 4.27
N SER A 158 17.73 14.08 3.21
CA SER A 158 18.80 13.69 2.28
C SER A 158 19.97 13.03 3.01
N LEU A 159 19.66 12.20 4.00
CA LEU A 159 20.67 11.39 4.67
C LEU A 159 21.24 10.42 3.62
N GLU A 160 22.55 10.36 3.46
CA GLU A 160 23.18 9.30 2.68
C GLU A 160 23.29 8.06 3.56
N ILE A 161 22.63 6.94 3.19
CA ILE A 161 22.83 5.67 3.91
C ILE A 161 24.29 5.28 3.75
N ASN A 162 25.00 5.17 4.88
CA ASN A 162 26.34 4.61 4.88
C ASN A 162 26.27 3.08 4.69
N ILE A 163 26.56 2.62 3.48
CA ILE A 163 26.57 1.19 3.09
C ILE A 163 27.66 0.40 3.82
N GLN A 164 28.70 1.06 4.34
CA GLN A 164 29.73 0.40 5.14
C GLN A 164 29.18 -0.07 6.50
N HIS A 165 28.15 0.60 7.02
CA HIS A 165 27.53 0.22 8.28
C HIS A 165 26.53 -0.93 8.08
N ARG A 166 26.53 -1.89 9.02
CA ARG A 166 25.72 -3.12 8.96
C ARG A 166 24.21 -2.86 8.84
N ILE A 167 23.73 -1.84 9.55
CA ILE A 167 22.32 -1.43 9.54
C ILE A 167 21.98 -0.65 8.27
N GLY A 168 22.93 0.13 7.75
CA GLY A 168 22.76 0.91 6.52
C GLY A 168 22.44 0.02 5.33
N LYS A 169 23.15 -1.10 5.18
CA LYS A 169 22.84 -2.11 4.14
C LYS A 169 21.40 -2.59 4.19
N SER A 170 20.90 -2.92 5.39
CA SER A 170 19.51 -3.37 5.56
C SER A 170 18.51 -2.25 5.27
N MET A 171 18.80 -1.01 5.70
CA MET A 171 17.92 0.13 5.46
C MET A 171 17.79 0.44 3.97
N LEU A 172 18.89 0.36 3.21
CA LEU A 172 18.88 0.55 1.76
C LEU A 172 18.09 -0.56 1.05
N ILE A 173 18.20 -1.81 1.51
CA ILE A 173 17.42 -2.93 0.95
C ILE A 173 15.92 -2.70 1.16
N LEU A 174 15.54 -2.24 2.36
CA LEU A 174 14.14 -2.04 2.76
C LEU A 174 13.57 -0.68 2.33
N GLU A 175 14.35 0.17 1.66
CA GLU A 175 13.91 1.51 1.29
C GLU A 175 12.82 1.47 0.21
N PRO A 176 11.62 2.03 0.46
CA PRO A 176 10.58 2.08 -0.56
C PRO A 176 10.86 3.19 -1.59
N SER A 177 10.53 2.93 -2.86
CA SER A 177 10.58 3.94 -3.93
C SER A 177 9.52 5.03 -3.75
N ILE A 178 9.65 6.12 -4.52
CA ILE A 178 8.62 7.16 -4.57
C ILE A 178 7.28 6.59 -5.08
N THR A 179 7.31 5.71 -6.07
CA THR A 179 6.10 5.05 -6.59
C THR A 179 5.38 4.24 -5.51
N THR A 180 6.12 3.44 -4.74
CA THR A 180 5.56 2.69 -3.60
C THR A 180 4.94 3.64 -2.57
N ILE A 181 5.64 4.71 -2.20
CA ILE A 181 5.13 5.73 -1.27
C ILE A 181 3.83 6.35 -1.80
N VAL A 182 3.76 6.69 -3.09
CA VAL A 182 2.58 7.29 -3.72
C VAL A 182 1.39 6.32 -3.72
N ILE A 183 1.61 5.02 -3.97
CA ILE A 183 0.56 4.00 -3.89
C ILE A 183 0.01 3.92 -2.46
N PHE A 184 0.88 3.89 -1.45
CA PHE A 184 0.44 3.92 -0.04
C PHE A 184 -0.32 5.20 0.28
N MET A 185 0.15 6.37 -0.18
CA MET A 185 -0.57 7.63 -0.02
C MET A 185 -1.96 7.60 -0.67
N SER A 186 -2.06 6.99 -1.85
CA SER A 186 -3.31 6.79 -2.58
C SER A 186 -4.31 5.92 -1.81
N ALA A 187 -3.84 4.88 -1.11
CA ALA A 187 -4.70 4.09 -0.24
C ALA A 187 -5.33 4.95 0.87
N ASN A 188 -4.55 5.86 1.47
CA ASN A 188 -5.04 6.70 2.56
C ASN A 188 -6.09 7.72 2.11
N VAL A 189 -6.16 8.05 0.82
CA VAL A 189 -7.23 8.92 0.30
C VAL A 189 -8.62 8.32 0.60
N TYR A 190 -8.73 6.99 0.65
CA TYR A 190 -9.98 6.27 0.94
C TYR A 190 -10.28 6.09 2.43
N HIS A 191 -9.42 6.58 3.31
CA HIS A 191 -9.69 6.52 4.75
C HIS A 191 -10.99 7.28 5.07
N PRO A 192 -11.83 6.82 6.02
CA PRO A 192 -13.13 7.41 6.30
C PRO A 192 -13.05 8.77 7.02
N TYR A 193 -12.51 9.80 6.35
CA TYR A 193 -12.38 11.17 6.86
C TYR A 193 -13.73 11.85 7.11
N PHE A 194 -14.77 11.40 6.42
CA PHE A 194 -16.13 11.93 6.52
C PHE A 194 -16.94 11.29 7.66
N SER A 195 -16.39 10.27 8.33
CA SER A 195 -17.03 9.68 9.49
C SER A 195 -17.09 10.66 10.67
N ASN A 196 -17.94 10.38 11.66
CA ASN A 196 -17.95 11.21 12.85
C ASN A 196 -16.71 11.00 13.74
N LEU A 197 -15.88 9.96 13.48
CA LEU A 197 -14.75 9.51 14.31
C LEU A 197 -13.77 10.62 14.69
N ALA A 198 -13.33 10.68 15.95
CA ALA A 198 -12.36 11.68 16.43
C ALA A 198 -10.94 11.42 15.88
N SER A 199 -10.61 10.17 15.58
CA SER A 199 -9.36 9.77 14.91
C SER A 199 -9.20 10.43 13.54
N LYS A 200 -10.29 10.85 12.88
CA LYS A 200 -10.23 11.47 11.55
C LYS A 200 -9.32 12.69 11.52
N TYR A 201 -9.24 13.46 12.61
CA TYR A 201 -8.38 14.65 12.67
C TYR A 201 -6.90 14.28 12.72
N ILE A 202 -6.57 13.20 13.44
CA ILE A 202 -5.21 12.68 13.50
C ILE A 202 -4.80 12.19 12.11
N TYR A 203 -5.64 11.36 11.48
CA TYR A 203 -5.36 10.91 10.12
C TYR A 203 -5.32 12.10 9.14
N PHE A 204 -6.22 13.05 9.24
CA PHE A 204 -6.18 14.20 8.33
C PHE A 204 -4.90 15.01 8.48
N ALA A 205 -4.41 15.24 9.72
CA ALA A 205 -3.16 15.93 9.97
C ALA A 205 -1.96 15.21 9.35
N TYR A 206 -1.86 13.89 9.54
CA TYR A 206 -0.81 13.08 8.92
C TYR A 206 -0.92 13.01 7.40
N PHE A 207 -2.14 13.00 6.84
CA PHE A 207 -2.37 13.04 5.40
C PHE A 207 -1.83 14.33 4.81
N VAL A 208 -2.13 15.48 5.42
CA VAL A 208 -1.60 16.78 5.03
C VAL A 208 -0.08 16.80 5.19
N LEU A 209 0.46 16.32 6.31
CA LEU A 209 1.90 16.24 6.55
C LEU A 209 2.63 15.43 5.48
N ALA A 210 2.10 14.26 5.10
CA ALA A 210 2.67 13.40 4.07
C ALA A 210 2.71 14.11 2.71
N ASN A 211 1.65 14.83 2.33
CA ASN A 211 1.62 15.61 1.09
C ASN A 211 2.64 16.75 1.11
N ILE A 212 2.77 17.48 2.24
CA ILE A 212 3.78 18.52 2.41
C ILE A 212 5.20 17.94 2.27
N MET A 213 5.48 16.81 2.92
CA MET A 213 6.77 16.14 2.83
C MET A 213 7.08 15.66 1.40
N LEU A 214 6.10 15.09 0.71
CA LEU A 214 6.25 14.65 -0.68
C LEU A 214 6.60 15.81 -1.61
N LEU A 215 5.88 16.93 -1.48
CA LEU A 215 6.18 18.15 -2.24
C LEU A 215 7.56 18.71 -1.90
N TYR A 216 7.94 18.71 -0.62
CA TYR A 216 9.27 19.14 -0.19
C TYR A 216 10.38 18.28 -0.83
N VAL A 217 10.23 16.95 -0.80
CA VAL A 217 11.16 16.02 -1.44
C VAL A 217 11.22 16.24 -2.96
N LEU A 218 10.07 16.51 -3.60
CA LEU A 218 10.00 16.85 -5.03
C LEU A 218 10.81 18.10 -5.38
N PHE A 219 10.69 19.16 -4.59
CA PHE A 219 11.42 20.40 -4.85
C PHE A 219 12.92 20.29 -4.58
N ARG A 220 13.30 19.56 -3.52
CA ARG A 220 14.70 19.42 -3.10
C ARG A 220 15.46 18.42 -3.96
N ASN A 221 14.87 17.24 -4.21
CA ASN A 221 15.55 16.08 -4.81
C ASN A 221 14.88 15.63 -6.11
N LYS A 222 14.82 16.53 -7.11
CA LYS A 222 14.22 16.27 -8.43
C LYS A 222 14.76 15.02 -9.13
N LYS A 223 15.99 14.62 -8.83
CA LYS A 223 16.63 13.40 -9.39
C LYS A 223 15.91 12.10 -9.00
N LEU A 224 15.14 12.10 -7.91
CA LEU A 224 14.37 10.93 -7.46
C LEU A 224 13.09 10.71 -8.29
N PHE A 225 12.71 11.68 -9.13
CA PHE A 225 11.46 11.65 -9.89
C PHE A 225 11.75 11.45 -11.36
N GLY A 226 11.46 10.25 -11.86
CA GLY A 226 11.40 9.94 -13.27
C GLY A 226 9.98 10.14 -13.83
N PHE A 227 9.80 9.77 -15.09
CA PHE A 227 8.52 9.90 -15.79
C PHE A 227 7.36 9.22 -15.05
N TYR A 228 7.57 8.00 -14.57
CA TYR A 228 6.53 7.22 -13.89
C TYR A 228 6.19 7.82 -12.52
N GLU A 229 7.16 8.31 -11.77
CA GLU A 229 6.93 9.00 -10.50
C GLU A 229 6.10 10.27 -10.71
N TYR A 230 6.40 11.06 -11.74
CA TYR A 230 5.58 12.22 -12.11
C TYR A 230 4.16 11.84 -12.51
N ALA A 231 3.99 10.79 -13.32
CA ALA A 231 2.67 10.30 -13.69
C ALA A 231 1.87 9.85 -12.45
N ASN A 232 2.51 9.12 -11.54
CA ASN A 232 1.88 8.65 -10.31
C ASN A 232 1.51 9.81 -9.37
N LEU A 233 2.29 10.90 -9.32
CA LEU A 233 1.92 12.12 -8.59
C LEU A 233 0.67 12.79 -9.17
N VAL A 234 0.53 12.82 -10.51
CA VAL A 234 -0.69 13.34 -11.16
C VAL A 234 -1.88 12.46 -10.81
N LEU A 235 -1.73 11.14 -10.85
CA LEU A 235 -2.79 10.19 -10.45
C LEU A 235 -3.17 10.35 -8.98
N LEU A 236 -2.21 10.52 -8.07
CA LEU A 236 -2.48 10.82 -6.66
C LEU A 236 -3.31 12.10 -6.51
N SER A 237 -2.92 13.16 -7.22
CA SER A 237 -3.63 14.45 -7.19
C SER A 237 -5.06 14.32 -7.70
N LEU A 238 -5.27 13.59 -8.80
CA LEU A 238 -6.59 13.29 -9.34
C LEU A 238 -7.42 12.41 -8.39
N ASN A 239 -6.79 11.45 -7.71
CA ASN A 239 -7.45 10.58 -6.75
C ASN A 239 -8.02 11.39 -5.59
N ILE A 240 -7.21 12.28 -5.02
CA ILE A 240 -7.67 13.23 -3.99
C ILE A 240 -8.85 14.05 -4.50
N PHE A 241 -8.75 14.57 -5.72
CA PHE A 241 -9.78 15.43 -6.29
C PHE A 241 -11.13 14.71 -6.44
N TYR A 242 -11.17 13.53 -7.07
CA TYR A 242 -12.46 12.86 -7.28
C TYR A 242 -13.03 12.26 -6.00
N VAL A 243 -12.20 11.83 -5.05
CA VAL A 243 -12.68 11.35 -3.73
C VAL A 243 -13.39 12.48 -2.98
N VAL A 244 -12.84 13.69 -3.00
CA VAL A 244 -13.49 14.87 -2.44
C VAL A 244 -14.79 15.20 -3.18
N LEU A 245 -14.79 15.09 -4.51
CA LEU A 245 -15.97 15.31 -5.35
C LEU A 245 -17.11 14.32 -5.01
N CYS A 246 -16.78 13.04 -4.77
CA CYS A 246 -17.73 11.98 -4.47
C CYS A 246 -17.98 11.77 -2.97
N SER A 247 -17.88 12.84 -2.17
CA SER A 247 -18.04 12.76 -0.71
C SER A 247 -19.38 12.17 -0.25
N SER A 248 -20.47 12.36 -1.02
CA SER A 248 -21.80 11.81 -0.69
C SER A 248 -21.83 10.28 -0.79
N SER A 249 -21.25 9.72 -1.85
CA SER A 249 -21.06 8.28 -2.00
C SER A 249 -20.12 7.75 -0.93
N MET A 250 -19.06 8.50 -0.61
CA MET A 250 -18.10 8.15 0.44
C MET A 250 -18.67 8.10 1.86
N LEU A 251 -19.83 8.69 2.11
CA LEU A 251 -20.53 8.57 3.40
C LEU A 251 -21.36 7.29 3.53
N ARG A 252 -21.67 6.61 2.41
CA ARG A 252 -22.64 5.49 2.36
C ARG A 252 -21.99 4.11 2.31
N GLY A 253 -20.76 4.00 1.82
CA GLY A 253 -20.06 2.72 1.65
C GLY A 253 -19.13 2.36 2.80
N ASP A 254 -18.68 1.11 2.83
CA ASP A 254 -17.47 0.71 3.56
C ASP A 254 -16.30 0.71 2.57
N PHE A 255 -15.31 1.57 2.78
CA PHE A 255 -14.23 1.84 1.82
C PHE A 255 -12.94 1.08 2.16
N PHE A 256 -12.94 0.33 3.26
CA PHE A 256 -11.74 -0.34 3.72
C PHE A 256 -11.25 -1.38 2.71
N ASN A 257 -12.14 -2.10 2.01
CA ASN A 257 -11.72 -3.12 1.05
C ASN A 257 -11.00 -2.51 -0.18
N ALA A 258 -11.45 -1.33 -0.66
CA ALA A 258 -10.75 -0.58 -1.71
C ALA A 258 -9.40 -0.02 -1.22
N GLN A 259 -9.37 0.50 0.02
CA GLN A 259 -8.14 0.93 0.67
C GLN A 259 -7.14 -0.23 0.84
N LEU A 260 -7.62 -1.41 1.24
CA LEU A 260 -6.84 -2.63 1.43
C LEU A 260 -6.24 -3.13 0.11
N THR A 261 -6.97 -3.03 -1.00
CA THR A 261 -6.46 -3.40 -2.32
C THR A 261 -5.25 -2.53 -2.70
N LEU A 262 -5.31 -1.22 -2.42
CA LEU A 262 -4.19 -0.31 -2.65
C LEU A 262 -3.03 -0.56 -1.68
N TYR A 263 -3.30 -0.92 -0.42
CA TYR A 263 -2.24 -1.37 0.50
C TYR A 263 -1.59 -2.67 0.03
N ALA A 264 -2.37 -3.65 -0.46
CA ALA A 264 -1.84 -4.90 -1.01
C ALA A 264 -0.95 -4.62 -2.23
N LEU A 265 -1.34 -3.69 -3.11
CA LEU A 265 -0.50 -3.24 -4.23
C LEU A 265 0.80 -2.58 -3.72
N GLY A 266 0.71 -1.71 -2.72
CA GLY A 266 1.88 -1.04 -2.12
C GLY A 266 2.86 -2.03 -1.50
N ILE A 267 2.35 -3.04 -0.77
CA ILE A 267 3.16 -4.12 -0.20
C ILE A 267 3.81 -4.95 -1.31
N ALA A 268 3.07 -5.28 -2.37
CA ALA A 268 3.62 -5.99 -3.53
C ALA A 268 4.75 -5.20 -4.20
N SER A 269 4.55 -3.90 -4.43
CA SER A 269 5.56 -3.01 -4.97
C SER A 269 6.82 -2.99 -4.09
N TRP A 270 6.66 -2.82 -2.78
CA TRP A 270 7.78 -2.81 -1.84
C TRP A 270 8.55 -4.13 -1.78
N CYS A 271 7.85 -5.27 -1.76
CA CYS A 271 8.50 -6.59 -1.75
C CYS A 271 9.31 -6.83 -3.03
N SER A 272 8.83 -6.33 -4.17
CA SER A 272 9.57 -6.43 -5.43
C SER A 272 10.85 -5.58 -5.43
N GLU A 273 10.83 -4.43 -4.74
CA GLU A 273 11.96 -3.52 -4.63
C GLU A 273 13.07 -4.11 -3.77
N TRP A 274 12.73 -4.89 -2.74
CA TRP A 274 13.74 -5.58 -1.93
C TRP A 274 14.65 -6.45 -2.79
N LEU A 275 14.10 -7.22 -3.73
CA LEU A 275 14.87 -8.09 -4.62
C LEU A 275 15.89 -7.28 -5.42
N TYR A 276 15.50 -6.09 -5.85
CA TYR A 276 16.32 -5.23 -6.66
C TYR A 276 17.37 -4.48 -5.83
N ASN A 277 16.97 -3.89 -4.70
CA ASN A 277 17.89 -3.17 -3.83
C ASN A 277 18.99 -4.09 -3.29
N GLN A 278 18.68 -5.37 -3.06
CA GLN A 278 19.67 -6.40 -2.71
C GLN A 278 20.74 -6.57 -3.79
N GLU A 279 20.35 -6.60 -5.06
CA GLU A 279 21.29 -6.69 -6.19
C GLU A 279 22.21 -5.46 -6.24
N ILE A 280 21.65 -4.23 -6.13
CA ILE A 280 22.46 -3.00 -6.09
C ILE A 280 23.47 -3.03 -4.96
N VAL A 281 23.03 -3.34 -3.74
CA VAL A 281 23.91 -3.35 -2.57
C VAL A 281 25.03 -4.39 -2.77
N SER A 282 24.70 -5.55 -3.35
CA SER A 282 25.71 -6.58 -3.61
C SER A 282 26.77 -6.13 -4.62
N GLU A 283 26.37 -5.40 -5.67
CA GLU A 283 27.31 -4.88 -6.67
C GLU A 283 28.19 -3.77 -6.13
N GLN A 284 27.62 -2.82 -5.37
CA GLN A 284 28.36 -1.73 -4.74
C GLN A 284 29.40 -2.20 -3.71
N ILE A 285 29.25 -3.41 -3.17
CA ILE A 285 30.24 -4.03 -2.29
C ILE A 285 31.36 -4.70 -3.09
N THR A 286 31.07 -5.17 -4.31
CA THR A 286 32.03 -5.88 -5.16
C THR A 286 32.86 -4.97 -6.09
N SER A 287 32.37 -3.75 -6.37
CA SER A 287 33.07 -2.70 -7.13
C SER A 287 34.09 -1.95 -6.28
#